data_AF-A0A3C0WIC6-F1
#
_entry.id   AF-A0A3C0WIC6-F1
#
_cell.length_a   1.000
_cell.length_b   1.000
_cell.length_c   1.000
_cell.angle_alpha   90.00
_cell.angle_beta   90.00
_cell.angle_gamma   90.00
#
_symmetry.space_group_name_H-M   'P 1'
#
loop_
_entity.id
_entity.type
_entity.pdbx_description
1 polymer ?
#
loop_
_entity_poly.entity_id
_entity_poly.type
_entity_poly.pdbx_seq_one_letter_code
_entity_poly.pdbx_strand_id
1 'polypeptide(L)'
;MSRQTHGLDGHELLPCGDSNEVYCNTRVTMGQQSIYPKELVFRGQQDSRGHAPLRVYDPVEPVTASAITDQQRREVVRGALMMQRQAQDWETFYREILGVDGLIAKIFPSQAQQRAFEKTPEYVEIQHMLAQLRARPQKRMVEGKESTKMITVRLPESLHSSLIEEASKMDTSMNKLCIAKLLQCIDKELIR
;
A
#
# COMPACT_ATOMS: atom_id res chain seq x y z
N MET A 1 47.46 -14.74 -46.00
CA MET A 1 47.05 -15.91 -45.20
C MET A 1 45.80 -15.48 -44.43
N SER A 2 44.59 -15.55 -45.00
CA SER A 2 43.70 -16.74 -45.11
C SER A 2 43.25 -17.21 -43.73
N ARG A 3 41.98 -17.30 -43.29
CA ARG A 3 40.59 -17.26 -43.83
C ARG A 3 39.67 -16.68 -42.70
N GLN A 4 38.55 -15.94 -42.87
CA GLN A 4 37.21 -16.30 -43.45
C GLN A 4 36.60 -17.57 -42.80
N THR A 5 35.35 -17.70 -42.31
CA THR A 5 34.01 -17.15 -42.66
C THR A 5 32.91 -17.54 -41.63
N HIS A 6 31.88 -16.70 -41.49
CA HIS A 6 30.40 -16.91 -41.47
C HIS A 6 29.63 -18.02 -40.69
N GLY A 7 28.46 -17.61 -40.18
CA GLY A 7 27.18 -18.36 -40.16
C GLY A 7 26.31 -17.99 -38.95
N LEU A 8 25.47 -16.94 -38.96
CA LEU A 8 24.07 -16.80 -39.44
C LEU A 8 23.01 -17.69 -38.75
N ASP A 9 22.11 -17.00 -38.05
CA ASP A 9 20.63 -17.10 -37.95
C ASP A 9 19.90 -18.46 -37.99
N GLY A 10 18.97 -18.64 -37.04
CA GLY A 10 17.95 -19.69 -37.08
C GLY A 10 16.89 -19.56 -35.98
N HIS A 11 15.68 -19.20 -36.39
CA HIS A 11 14.42 -19.07 -35.65
C HIS A 11 14.03 -20.30 -34.80
N GLU A 12 13.40 -20.00 -33.65
CA GLU A 12 12.08 -20.48 -33.19
C GLU A 12 11.75 -21.98 -33.27
N LEU A 13 11.33 -22.57 -32.13
CA LEU A 13 10.06 -23.30 -31.95
C LEU A 13 10.05 -24.05 -30.60
N LEU A 14 9.03 -23.75 -29.79
CA LEU A 14 8.56 -24.60 -28.70
C LEU A 14 8.05 -25.95 -29.26
N PRO A 15 8.02 -27.00 -28.43
CA PRO A 15 6.89 -27.91 -28.43
C PRO A 15 6.14 -27.88 -27.10
N CYS A 16 4.84 -27.63 -27.22
CA CYS A 16 3.80 -27.99 -26.25
C CYS A 16 3.69 -29.51 -26.09
N GLY A 17 3.21 -29.96 -24.92
CA GLY A 17 2.41 -31.18 -24.78
C GLY A 17 2.96 -32.21 -23.79
N ASP A 18 2.41 -32.22 -22.57
CA ASP A 18 1.60 -33.31 -22.00
C ASP A 18 1.59 -33.22 -20.46
N SER A 19 0.50 -32.74 -19.88
CA SER A 19 -0.72 -33.50 -19.52
C SER A 19 -0.66 -33.95 -18.05
N ASN A 20 -1.10 -33.04 -17.17
CA ASN A 20 -1.75 -33.42 -15.91
C ASN A 20 -2.88 -32.41 -15.65
N GLU A 21 -3.94 -32.58 -16.44
CA GLU A 21 -5.26 -32.02 -16.15
C GLU A 21 -5.79 -32.66 -14.86
N VAL A 22 -5.91 -31.87 -13.80
CA VAL A 22 -6.93 -32.10 -12.79
C VAL A 22 -7.99 -31.03 -12.99
N TYR A 23 -9.07 -31.43 -13.67
CA TYR A 23 -10.32 -30.71 -13.68
C TYR A 23 -10.84 -30.54 -12.26
N CYS A 24 -11.02 -29.30 -11.82
CA CYS A 24 -12.04 -28.96 -10.83
C CYS A 24 -12.80 -27.73 -11.32
N ASN A 25 -13.95 -28.05 -11.88
CA ASN A 25 -14.95 -27.14 -12.40
C ASN A 25 -15.76 -26.62 -11.21
N THR A 26 -15.72 -25.33 -10.90
CA THR A 26 -16.82 -24.69 -10.16
C THR A 26 -16.92 -23.23 -10.56
N ARG A 27 -17.97 -22.92 -11.33
CA ARG A 27 -18.52 -21.57 -11.45
C ARG A 27 -18.83 -21.05 -10.05
N VAL A 28 -18.06 -20.06 -9.58
CA VAL A 28 -18.49 -19.23 -8.45
C VAL A 28 -19.00 -17.91 -9.03
N THR A 29 -20.32 -17.81 -9.10
CA THR A 29 -21.02 -16.53 -9.14
C THR A 29 -20.68 -15.79 -7.85
N MET A 30 -19.81 -14.78 -7.92
CA MET A 30 -19.59 -13.85 -6.81
C MET A 30 -20.80 -12.92 -6.71
N GLY A 31 -21.83 -13.41 -6.02
CA GLY A 31 -22.84 -12.59 -5.40
C GLY A 31 -22.19 -11.75 -4.31
N GLN A 32 -22.50 -10.46 -4.32
CA GLN A 32 -22.16 -9.50 -3.28
C GLN A 32 -22.59 -10.04 -1.92
N GLN A 33 -21.65 -10.41 -1.06
CA GLN A 33 -21.92 -10.62 0.36
C GLN A 33 -21.36 -9.45 1.14
N SER A 34 -22.30 -8.55 1.43
CA SER A 34 -22.22 -7.51 2.45
C SER A 34 -21.83 -8.12 3.79
N ILE A 35 -20.66 -7.75 4.29
CA ILE A 35 -20.17 -8.09 5.63
C ILE A 35 -20.68 -7.01 6.58
N TYR A 36 -21.97 -7.06 6.92
CA TYR A 36 -22.51 -6.37 8.09
C TYR A 36 -23.49 -7.30 8.79
N PRO A 37 -23.41 -7.45 10.13
CA PRO A 37 -24.28 -8.38 10.85
C PRO A 37 -25.73 -7.91 10.82
N LYS A 38 -26.61 -8.86 10.52
CA LYS A 38 -28.07 -8.74 10.58
C LYS A 38 -28.48 -8.40 12.02
N GLU A 39 -29.29 -7.36 12.18
CA GLU A 39 -29.90 -7.03 13.48
C GLU A 39 -30.70 -8.22 14.02
N LEU A 40 -30.38 -8.64 15.25
CA LEU A 40 -31.18 -9.58 16.01
C LEU A 40 -32.46 -8.86 16.48
N VAL A 41 -33.58 -9.22 15.87
CA VAL A 41 -34.92 -8.89 16.37
C VAL A 41 -35.19 -9.74 17.62
N PHE A 42 -35.23 -9.10 18.79
CA PHE A 42 -35.75 -9.72 20.00
C PHE A 42 -37.15 -9.19 20.31
N ARG A 43 -38.15 -10.06 20.15
CA ARG A 43 -39.54 -9.85 20.57
C ARG A 43 -39.64 -10.29 22.04
N GLY A 44 -39.80 -9.34 22.95
CA GLY A 44 -39.87 -9.60 24.40
C GLY A 44 -41.15 -9.06 25.03
N GLN A 45 -41.93 -9.99 25.58
CA GLN A 45 -43.20 -9.84 26.31
C GLN A 45 -43.09 -8.85 27.50
N GLN A 46 -44.16 -8.12 27.80
CA GLN A 46 -44.28 -7.35 29.05
C GLN A 46 -44.48 -8.32 30.23
N ASP A 47 -43.62 -8.27 31.25
CA ASP A 47 -43.94 -8.74 32.60
C ASP A 47 -43.94 -7.53 33.55
N SER A 48 -44.92 -7.53 34.45
CA SER A 48 -45.28 -6.47 35.37
C SER A 48 -44.81 -6.86 36.76
N ARG A 49 -43.59 -6.50 37.14
CA ARG A 49 -43.11 -6.59 38.53
C ARG A 49 -41.96 -5.60 38.75
N GLY A 50 -42.21 -4.62 39.62
CA GLY A 50 -41.36 -3.44 39.82
C GLY A 50 -39.92 -3.75 40.20
N HIS A 51 -38.99 -3.12 39.50
CA HIS A 51 -37.59 -2.90 39.89
C HIS A 51 -37.13 -1.52 39.37
N ALA A 52 -36.18 -0.94 40.11
CA ALA A 52 -35.72 0.45 40.15
C ALA A 52 -35.49 1.19 38.80
N PRO A 53 -35.60 2.53 38.79
CA PRO A 53 -35.55 3.32 37.56
C PRO A 53 -34.21 3.22 36.85
N LEU A 54 -34.31 3.23 35.52
CA LEU A 54 -33.24 3.13 34.54
C LEU A 54 -32.06 4.04 34.91
N ARG A 55 -30.89 3.43 35.10
CA ARG A 55 -29.62 4.14 35.01
C ARG A 55 -29.58 4.71 33.60
N VAL A 56 -29.80 6.02 33.49
CA VAL A 56 -29.57 6.77 32.26
C VAL A 56 -28.18 6.37 31.81
N TYR A 57 -28.11 5.61 30.71
CA TYR A 57 -26.86 5.48 30.00
C TYR A 57 -26.50 6.91 29.63
N ASP A 58 -25.42 7.42 30.23
CA ASP A 58 -24.73 8.56 29.67
C ASP A 58 -24.63 8.30 28.17
N PRO A 59 -25.04 9.24 27.30
CA PRO A 59 -24.85 9.06 25.87
C PRO A 59 -23.36 8.81 25.69
N VAL A 60 -23.00 7.58 25.33
CA VAL A 60 -21.68 7.32 24.78
C VAL A 60 -21.68 8.14 23.52
N GLU A 61 -21.00 9.29 23.56
CA GLU A 61 -20.89 10.16 22.41
C GLU A 61 -20.50 9.28 21.21
N PRO A 62 -21.24 9.38 20.10
CA PRO A 62 -20.97 8.51 18.97
C PRO A 62 -19.53 8.79 18.52
N VAL A 63 -18.74 7.73 18.37
CA VAL A 63 -17.38 7.73 17.84
C VAL A 63 -17.42 8.16 16.37
N THR A 64 -17.74 9.43 16.10
CA THR A 64 -17.93 10.02 14.76
C THR A 64 -16.73 10.85 14.32
N ALA A 65 -15.55 10.65 14.95
CA ALA A 65 -14.35 11.43 14.66
C ALA A 65 -13.49 10.91 13.48
N SER A 66 -13.98 9.94 12.68
CA SER A 66 -13.17 9.29 11.62
C SER A 66 -13.57 9.61 10.18
N ALA A 67 -14.56 10.48 9.94
CA ALA A 67 -14.99 10.79 8.58
C ALA A 67 -14.07 11.84 7.94
N ILE A 68 -13.03 11.37 7.25
CA ILE A 68 -12.28 12.23 6.31
C ILE A 68 -13.21 12.65 5.16
N THR A 69 -13.23 13.94 4.85
CA THR A 69 -14.12 14.48 3.82
C THR A 69 -13.55 14.28 2.41
N ASP A 70 -14.43 14.19 1.41
CA ASP A 70 -14.04 14.20 0.00
C ASP A 70 -13.17 15.42 -0.37
N GLN A 71 -13.46 16.56 0.24
CA GLN A 71 -12.70 17.78 0.01
C GLN A 71 -11.26 17.64 0.48
N GLN A 72 -11.04 17.12 1.70
CA GLN A 72 -9.70 16.85 2.23
C GLN A 72 -8.95 15.84 1.36
N ARG A 73 -9.60 14.76 0.92
CA ARG A 73 -8.98 13.77 0.01
C ARG A 73 -8.49 14.41 -1.29
N ARG A 74 -9.36 15.18 -1.95
CA ARG A 74 -9.02 15.91 -3.18
C ARG A 74 -7.92 16.95 -2.98
N GLU A 75 -7.92 17.61 -1.82
CA GLU A 75 -6.90 18.61 -1.48
C GLU A 75 -5.51 17.98 -1.39
N VAL A 76 -5.39 16.82 -0.74
CA VAL A 76 -4.12 16.09 -0.67
C VAL A 76 -3.65 15.67 -2.06
N VAL A 77 -4.52 15.07 -2.88
CA VAL A 77 -4.15 14.64 -4.25
C VAL A 77 -3.72 15.83 -5.10
N ARG A 78 -4.44 16.96 -5.01
CA ARG A 78 -4.05 18.19 -5.73
C ARG A 78 -2.67 18.67 -5.29
N GLY A 79 -2.41 18.72 -3.98
CA GLY A 79 -1.11 19.12 -3.45
C GLY A 79 0.01 18.17 -3.89
N ALA A 80 -0.25 16.86 -3.86
CA ALA A 80 0.68 15.84 -4.35
C ALA A 80 0.98 16.00 -5.85
N LEU A 81 -0.03 16.21 -6.70
CA LEU A 81 0.16 16.44 -8.14
C LEU A 81 1.00 17.68 -8.42
N MET A 82 0.79 18.77 -7.68
CA MET A 82 1.62 19.97 -7.80
C MET A 82 3.07 19.69 -7.40
N MET A 83 3.26 19.00 -6.28
CA MET A 83 4.59 18.62 -5.79
C MET A 83 5.31 17.67 -6.76
N GLN A 84 4.62 16.68 -7.34
CA GLN A 84 5.22 15.73 -8.29
C GLN A 84 5.82 16.41 -9.53
N ARG A 85 5.21 17.52 -9.97
CA ARG A 85 5.68 18.32 -11.11
C ARG A 85 6.88 19.20 -10.75
N GLN A 86 6.95 19.67 -9.51
CA GLN A 86 8.00 20.58 -9.04
C GLN A 86 9.22 19.83 -8.49
N ALA A 87 9.00 18.68 -7.85
CA ALA A 87 10.04 17.90 -7.20
C ALA A 87 11.01 17.33 -8.24
N GLN A 88 12.30 17.59 -8.03
CA GLN A 88 13.37 17.05 -8.85
C GLN A 88 13.67 15.58 -8.52
N ASP A 89 13.41 15.20 -7.27
CA ASP A 89 13.74 13.90 -6.68
C ASP A 89 12.59 13.36 -5.83
N TRP A 90 12.62 12.05 -5.57
CA TRP A 90 11.55 11.36 -4.85
C TRP A 90 11.63 11.59 -3.34
N GLU A 91 12.83 11.86 -2.82
CA GLU A 91 13.07 12.14 -1.39
C GLU A 91 12.34 13.43 -0.97
N THR A 92 12.47 14.48 -1.78
CA THR A 92 11.74 15.75 -1.60
C THR A 92 10.23 15.55 -1.65
N PHE A 93 9.72 14.81 -2.63
CA PHE A 93 8.29 14.51 -2.68
C PHE A 93 7.82 13.74 -1.44
N TYR A 94 8.58 12.72 -1.02
CA TYR A 94 8.24 11.92 0.16
C TYR A 94 8.18 12.80 1.40
N ARG A 95 9.21 13.61 1.66
CA ARG A 95 9.27 14.50 2.83
C ARG A 95 8.11 15.49 2.88
N GLU A 96 7.79 16.14 1.77
CA GLU A 96 6.76 17.18 1.73
C GLU A 96 5.33 16.62 1.78
N ILE A 97 5.09 15.40 1.29
CA ILE A 97 3.73 14.82 1.20
C ILE A 97 3.48 13.77 2.30
N LEU A 98 4.36 12.78 2.39
CA LEU A 98 4.22 11.57 3.22
C LEU A 98 5.06 11.61 4.51
N GLY A 99 5.98 12.58 4.63
CA GLY A 99 6.85 12.73 5.78
C GLY A 99 6.10 13.05 7.07
N VAL A 100 6.82 13.02 8.19
CA VAL A 100 6.26 13.25 9.54
C VAL A 100 5.49 14.58 9.63
N ASP A 101 6.00 15.62 8.97
CA ASP A 101 5.37 16.96 8.88
C ASP A 101 4.84 17.25 7.46
N GLY A 102 4.57 16.19 6.69
CA GLY A 102 4.09 16.27 5.33
C GLY A 102 2.64 16.76 5.22
N LEU A 103 2.20 17.02 3.99
CA LEU A 103 0.85 17.48 3.69
C LEU A 103 -0.24 16.56 4.26
N ILE A 104 -0.05 15.23 4.20
CA ILE A 104 -0.99 14.25 4.74
C ILE A 104 -1.12 14.41 6.26
N ALA A 105 -0.01 14.55 6.98
CA ALA A 105 -0.02 14.75 8.43
C ALA A 105 -0.68 16.07 8.83
N LYS A 106 -0.49 17.14 8.04
CA LYS A 106 -1.10 18.45 8.26
C LYS A 106 -2.62 18.45 8.05
N ILE A 107 -3.11 17.77 7.00
CA ILE A 107 -4.54 17.70 6.70
C ILE A 107 -5.27 16.69 7.59
N PHE A 108 -4.58 15.60 7.96
CA PHE A 108 -5.10 14.54 8.83
C PHE A 108 -4.25 14.44 10.11
N PRO A 109 -4.48 15.30 11.10
CA PRO A 109 -3.65 15.36 12.30
C PRO A 109 -3.84 14.13 13.21
N SER A 110 -5.00 13.46 13.16
CA SER A 110 -5.24 12.26 13.96
C SER A 110 -4.80 10.99 13.25
N GLN A 111 -4.26 10.03 14.00
CA GLN A 111 -3.90 8.71 13.46
C GLN A 111 -5.10 7.97 12.87
N ALA A 112 -6.31 8.20 13.40
CA ALA A 112 -7.54 7.59 12.87
C ALA A 112 -7.86 8.12 11.46
N GLN A 113 -7.70 9.43 11.23
CA GLN A 113 -7.90 10.04 9.92
C GLN A 113 -6.82 9.62 8.92
N GLN A 114 -5.55 9.55 9.33
CA GLN A 114 -4.47 9.07 8.46
C GLN A 114 -4.72 7.63 8.01
N ARG A 115 -5.07 6.72 8.93
CA ARG A 115 -5.42 5.33 8.58
C ARG A 115 -6.66 5.23 7.70
N ALA A 116 -7.64 6.11 7.91
CA ALA A 116 -8.81 6.17 7.05
C ALA A 116 -8.41 6.58 5.63
N PHE A 117 -7.48 7.52 5.48
CA PHE A 117 -6.98 7.99 4.19
C PHE A 117 -6.09 6.97 3.48
N GLU A 118 -5.22 6.27 4.21
CA GLU A 118 -4.36 5.20 3.65
C GLU A 118 -5.14 4.07 2.96
N LYS A 119 -6.42 3.89 3.31
CA LYS A 119 -7.32 2.90 2.73
C LYS A 119 -8.07 3.39 1.49
N THR A 120 -7.89 4.64 1.08
CA THR A 120 -8.63 5.24 -0.03
C THR A 120 -7.86 5.14 -1.35
N PRO A 121 -8.54 5.12 -2.51
CA PRO A 121 -7.87 5.07 -3.81
C PRO A 121 -6.95 6.28 -4.06
N GLU A 122 -7.24 7.43 -3.47
CA GLU A 122 -6.40 8.63 -3.54
C GLU A 122 -4.99 8.39 -2.97
N TYR A 123 -4.88 7.61 -1.90
CA TYR A 123 -3.58 7.27 -1.33
C TYR A 123 -2.77 6.36 -2.28
N VAL A 124 -3.44 5.42 -2.95
CA VAL A 124 -2.82 4.58 -3.98
C VAL A 124 -2.30 5.43 -5.14
N GLU A 125 -3.04 6.45 -5.55
CA GLU A 125 -2.58 7.40 -6.58
C GLU A 125 -1.28 8.11 -6.17
N ILE A 126 -1.20 8.58 -4.93
CA ILE A 126 0.01 9.23 -4.38
C ILE A 126 1.19 8.24 -4.34
N GLN A 127 0.95 6.99 -3.98
CA GLN A 127 1.99 5.95 -4.02
C GLN A 127 2.47 5.69 -5.45
N HIS A 128 1.58 5.71 -6.45
CA HIS A 128 1.98 5.62 -7.86
C HIS A 128 2.81 6.83 -8.29
N MET A 129 2.48 8.05 -7.85
CA MET A 129 3.29 9.25 -8.13
C MET A 129 4.72 9.11 -7.57
N LEU A 130 4.84 8.61 -6.34
CA LEU A 130 6.12 8.34 -5.69
C LEU A 130 6.91 7.26 -6.42
N ALA A 131 6.26 6.17 -6.83
CA ALA A 131 6.90 5.10 -7.60
C ALA A 131 7.46 5.61 -8.94
N GLN A 132 6.71 6.47 -9.64
CA GLN A 132 7.18 7.12 -10.87
C GLN A 132 8.41 8.00 -10.64
N LEU A 133 8.42 8.78 -9.55
CA LEU A 133 9.59 9.61 -9.19
C LEU A 133 10.82 8.76 -8.89
N ARG A 134 10.63 7.63 -8.20
CA ARG A 134 11.71 6.68 -7.90
C ARG A 134 12.29 6.00 -9.14
N ALA A 135 11.50 5.81 -10.19
CA ALA A 135 11.96 5.22 -11.44
C ALA A 135 12.82 6.18 -12.27
N ARG A 136 12.80 7.49 -11.97
CA ARG A 136 13.59 8.48 -12.72
C ARG A 136 15.10 8.28 -12.45
N PRO A 137 15.95 8.33 -13.49
CA PRO A 137 17.39 8.33 -13.30
C PRO A 137 17.81 9.53 -12.44
N GLN A 138 18.32 9.28 -11.23
CA GLN A 138 18.82 10.36 -10.40
C GLN A 138 20.14 10.90 -10.97
N LYS A 139 20.20 12.22 -11.19
CA LYS A 139 21.49 12.89 -11.46
C LYS A 139 22.33 12.78 -10.18
N ARG A 140 23.55 12.24 -10.33
CA ARG A 140 24.43 11.87 -9.21
C ARG A 140 24.91 13.05 -8.35
N MET A 141 24.67 14.28 -8.78
CA MET A 141 25.12 15.49 -8.10
C MET A 141 24.06 16.58 -8.26
N VAL A 142 23.19 16.71 -7.25
CA VAL A 142 22.37 17.90 -7.04
C VAL A 142 22.74 18.41 -5.66
N GLU A 143 23.22 19.65 -5.58
CA GLU A 143 23.43 20.33 -4.31
C GLU A 143 22.08 20.39 -3.57
N GLY A 144 22.06 19.97 -2.30
CA GLY A 144 20.83 19.89 -1.50
C GLY A 144 20.13 18.52 -1.47
N LYS A 145 20.75 17.45 -1.98
CA LYS A 145 20.22 16.09 -1.82
C LYS A 145 20.12 15.70 -0.34
N GLU A 146 19.00 15.11 0.04
CA GLU A 146 18.75 14.62 1.41
C GLU A 146 19.83 13.62 1.83
N SER A 147 20.38 13.79 3.04
CA SER A 147 21.45 12.92 3.54
C SER A 147 20.93 11.50 3.73
N THR A 148 21.51 10.52 3.03
CA THR A 148 21.13 9.12 3.20
C THR A 148 21.61 8.58 4.54
N LYS A 149 20.73 7.92 5.29
CA LYS A 149 21.07 7.22 6.54
C LYS A 149 21.09 5.72 6.31
N MET A 150 22.08 5.03 6.88
CA MET A 150 22.17 3.58 6.84
C MET A 150 21.32 2.98 7.96
N ILE A 151 20.52 1.97 7.63
CA ILE A 151 19.86 1.10 8.60
C ILE A 151 20.44 -0.31 8.49
N THR A 152 20.67 -0.97 9.62
CA THR A 152 21.09 -2.38 9.67
C THR A 152 19.98 -3.20 10.29
N VAL A 153 19.43 -4.16 9.55
CA VAL A 153 18.34 -5.03 9.98
C VAL A 153 18.87 -6.45 10.16
N ARG A 154 18.50 -7.13 11.26
CA ARG A 154 18.77 -8.55 11.46
C ARG A 154 17.61 -9.35 10.86
N LEU A 155 17.89 -10.20 9.88
CA LEU A 155 16.90 -11.02 9.18
C LEU A 155 17.21 -12.51 9.39
N PRO A 156 16.20 -13.39 9.53
CA PRO A 156 16.38 -14.83 9.37
C PRO A 156 16.97 -15.17 8.00
N GLU A 157 17.81 -16.20 7.93
CA GLU A 157 18.49 -16.61 6.68
C GLU A 157 17.50 -16.90 5.54
N SER A 158 16.40 -17.57 5.86
CA SER A 158 15.34 -17.89 4.90
C SER A 158 14.69 -16.64 4.29
N LEU A 159 14.46 -15.60 5.11
CA LEU A 159 13.89 -14.34 4.64
C LEU A 159 14.89 -13.58 3.76
N HIS A 160 16.16 -13.55 4.16
CA HIS A 160 17.21 -12.93 3.37
C HIS A 160 17.35 -13.59 2.00
N SER A 161 17.39 -14.92 1.95
CA SER A 161 17.44 -15.69 0.70
C SER A 161 16.22 -15.44 -0.19
N SER A 162 15.02 -15.39 0.39
CA SER A 162 13.79 -15.06 -0.34
C SER A 162 13.83 -13.65 -0.95
N LEU A 163 14.40 -12.66 -0.25
CA LEU A 163 14.53 -11.29 -0.77
C LEU A 163 15.52 -11.21 -1.94
N ILE A 164 16.60 -11.98 -1.90
CA ILE A 164 17.56 -12.06 -3.00
C ILE A 164 16.88 -12.63 -4.26
N GLU A 165 16.16 -13.74 -4.11
CA GLU A 165 15.48 -14.38 -5.23
C GLU A 165 14.39 -13.47 -5.83
N GLU A 166 13.59 -12.82 -4.98
CA GLU A 166 12.55 -11.88 -5.42
C GLU A 166 13.16 -10.69 -6.18
N ALA A 167 14.24 -10.11 -5.67
CA ALA A 167 14.94 -9.01 -6.32
C ALA A 167 15.49 -9.43 -7.70
N SER A 168 16.04 -10.64 -7.80
CA SER A 168 16.53 -11.20 -9.07
C SER A 168 15.39 -11.42 -10.08
N LYS A 169 14.22 -11.90 -9.63
CA LYS A 169 13.04 -12.09 -10.50
C LYS A 169 12.50 -10.79 -11.07
N MET A 170 12.67 -9.68 -10.35
CA MET A 170 12.19 -8.35 -10.75
C MET A 170 13.29 -7.47 -11.35
N ASP A 171 14.46 -8.03 -11.67
CA ASP A 171 15.61 -7.31 -12.22
C ASP A 171 15.96 -6.01 -11.44
N THR A 172 15.98 -6.12 -10.11
CA THR A 172 16.25 -4.98 -9.21
C THR A 172 17.25 -5.37 -8.14
N SER A 173 17.86 -4.37 -7.49
CA SER A 173 18.75 -4.65 -6.36
C SER A 173 17.94 -4.93 -5.10
N MET A 174 18.49 -5.76 -4.21
CA MET A 174 17.86 -6.05 -2.91
C MET A 174 17.53 -4.77 -2.13
N ASN A 175 18.41 -3.76 -2.17
CA ASN A 175 18.15 -2.47 -1.52
C ASN A 175 16.95 -1.74 -2.14
N LYS A 176 16.84 -1.68 -3.48
CA LYS A 176 15.70 -1.04 -4.15
C LYS A 176 14.39 -1.74 -3.81
N LEU A 177 14.39 -3.08 -3.77
CA LEU A 177 13.25 -3.88 -3.36
C LEU A 177 12.87 -3.60 -1.90
N CYS A 178 13.84 -3.63 -0.98
CA CYS A 178 13.60 -3.38 0.44
C CYS A 178 13.01 -1.98 0.66
N ILE A 179 13.58 -0.95 0.03
CA ILE A 179 13.02 0.41 0.10
C ILE A 179 11.60 0.45 -0.49
N ALA A 180 11.29 -0.30 -1.56
CA ALA A 180 9.93 -0.38 -2.09
C ALA A 180 8.94 -1.00 -1.09
N LYS A 181 9.33 -2.10 -0.43
CA LYS A 181 8.51 -2.74 0.61
C LYS A 181 8.33 -1.84 1.85
N LEU A 182 9.37 -1.12 2.27
CA LEU A 182 9.33 -0.21 3.43
C LEU A 182 8.40 1.00 3.23
N LEU A 183 8.12 1.40 1.99
CA LEU A 183 7.20 2.49 1.70
C LEU A 183 5.73 2.06 1.66
N GLN A 184 5.44 0.76 1.74
CA GLN A 184 4.06 0.28 1.82
C GLN A 184 3.52 0.46 3.24
N CYS A 185 2.26 0.86 3.38
CA CYS A 185 1.60 0.92 4.68
C CYS A 185 1.50 -0.49 5.27
N ILE A 186 1.93 -0.64 6.52
CA ILE A 186 1.81 -1.88 7.28
C ILE A 186 0.65 -1.72 8.26
N ASP A 187 -0.23 -2.72 8.33
CA ASP A 187 -1.25 -2.75 9.37
C ASP A 187 -0.60 -2.85 10.75
N LYS A 188 -1.00 -1.99 11.69
CA LYS A 188 -0.44 -1.97 13.05
C LYS A 188 -0.61 -3.28 13.78
N GLU A 189 -1.63 -4.06 13.47
CA GLU A 189 -1.83 -5.37 14.09
C GLU A 189 -0.74 -6.40 13.73
N LEU A 190 0.02 -6.15 12.66
CA LEU A 190 1.14 -6.98 12.23
C LEU A 190 2.46 -6.62 12.94
N ILE A 191 2.47 -5.52 13.70
CA ILE A 191 3.63 -5.04 14.47
C ILE A 191 3.24 -5.10 15.96
N ARG A 192 3.45 -6.26 16.59
CA ARG A 192 3.22 -6.48 18.02
C ARG A 192 4.50 -6.89 18.72
#